data_AF-A0A024FYN2-F1
#
_entry.id   AF-A0A024FYN2-F1
#
_cell.length_a   1.000
_cell.length_b   1.000
_cell.length_c   1.000
_cell.angle_alpha   90.00
_cell.angle_beta   90.00
_cell.angle_gamma   90.00
#
_symmetry.space_group_name_H-M   'P 1'
#
loop_
_entity.id
_entity.type
_entity.pdbx_description
1 polymer ?
#
loop_
_entity_poly.entity_id
_entity_poly.type
_entity_poly.pdbx_seq_one_letter_code
_entity_poly.pdbx_strand_id
1 'polypeptide(L)'
;MFGNYLLLLQADAQHADELYLRQMEENCSTESPKVLEEVLEATNKVLEQIDQTALAVHLGTRNDTRKETTAQKQANKLKTRDVEVLIDIHSRRVRALATALINRTSECMYETKALLATAYAQLEKWTDTNAPANGMVLEAASMHDRAMQMYGRALERILKVRKTQSDKVFVSDKKLDAQMEKLLEQLQWKHWEEYHRLWNLRKFPQTYRKF
;
A
#
# COMPACT_ATOMS: atom_id res chain seq x y z
N MET A 1 -17.96 12.48 19.80
CA MET A 1 -16.60 12.99 20.09
C MET A 1 -15.57 11.85 19.98
N PHE A 2 -15.31 11.31 18.78
CA PHE A 2 -14.30 10.23 18.60
C PHE A 2 -13.37 10.45 17.38
N GLY A 3 -13.49 11.59 16.68
CA GLY A 3 -12.73 11.84 15.46
C GLY A 3 -11.21 11.92 15.64
N ASN A 4 -10.72 12.21 16.85
CA ASN A 4 -9.29 12.27 17.16
C ASN A 4 -8.69 10.91 17.51
N TYR A 5 -9.50 10.00 18.08
CA TYR A 5 -9.03 8.67 18.47
C TYR A 5 -8.75 7.79 17.23
N LEU A 6 -9.61 7.88 16.21
CA LEU A 6 -9.40 7.16 14.95
C LEU A 6 -8.09 7.57 14.25
N LEU A 7 -7.78 8.87 14.23
CA LEU A 7 -6.54 9.37 13.64
C LEU A 7 -5.30 8.96 14.44
N LEU A 8 -5.41 8.86 15.77
CA LEU A 8 -4.35 8.35 16.61
C LEU A 8 -4.05 6.88 16.29
N LEU A 9 -5.09 6.04 16.24
CA LEU A 9 -4.93 4.63 15.87
C LEU A 9 -4.40 4.46 14.44
N GLN A 10 -4.83 5.33 13.52
CA GLN A 10 -4.27 5.38 12.18
C GLN A 10 -2.76 5.66 12.24
N ALA A 11 -2.33 6.72 12.95
CA ALA A 11 -0.92 7.06 13.08
C ALA A 11 -0.11 5.93 13.73
N ASP A 12 -0.65 5.24 14.72
CA ASP A 12 -0.02 4.07 15.35
C ASP A 12 0.17 2.94 14.33
N ALA A 13 -0.85 2.66 13.51
CA ALA A 13 -0.75 1.66 12.44
C ALA A 13 0.24 2.07 11.34
N GLN A 14 0.32 3.36 11.00
CA GLN A 14 1.31 3.89 10.06
C GLN A 14 2.73 3.70 10.59
N HIS A 15 2.94 4.00 11.87
CA HIS A 15 4.23 3.86 12.52
C HIS A 15 4.67 2.38 12.58
N ALA A 16 3.77 1.48 12.97
CA ALA A 16 4.05 0.05 13.02
C ALA A 16 4.48 -0.51 11.64
N ASP A 17 3.78 -0.11 10.58
CA ASP A 17 4.09 -0.55 9.22
C ASP A 17 5.41 0.07 8.68
N GLU A 18 5.74 1.31 9.04
CA GLU A 18 7.06 1.88 8.73
C GLU A 18 8.21 1.14 9.43
N LEU A 19 8.03 0.76 10.71
CA LEU A 19 8.99 -0.03 11.45
C LEU A 19 9.17 -1.42 10.82
N TYR A 20 8.07 -2.05 10.43
CA TYR A 20 8.09 -3.33 9.71
C TYR A 20 8.91 -3.25 8.42
N LEU A 21 8.67 -2.23 7.59
CA LEU A 21 9.41 -2.06 6.34
C LEU A 21 10.90 -1.81 6.55
N ARG A 22 11.28 -0.99 7.55
CA ARG A 22 12.69 -0.79 7.89
C ARG A 22 13.35 -2.08 8.33
N GLN A 23 12.68 -2.86 9.18
CA GLN A 23 13.19 -4.15 9.61
C GLN A 23 13.33 -5.14 8.45
N MET A 24 12.39 -5.14 7.48
CA MET A 24 12.51 -5.98 6.28
C MET A 24 13.65 -5.53 5.34
N GLU A 25 14.03 -4.25 5.39
CA GLU A 25 15.17 -3.70 4.64
C GLU A 25 16.51 -4.03 5.34
N GLU A 26 16.55 -4.02 6.68
CA GLU A 26 17.76 -4.20 7.49
C GLU A 26 18.04 -5.66 7.86
N ASN A 27 17.01 -6.45 8.16
CA ASN A 27 17.11 -7.80 8.74
C ASN A 27 16.36 -8.84 7.90
N CYS A 28 17.10 -9.77 7.30
CA CYS A 28 16.55 -10.84 6.47
C CYS A 28 16.05 -12.07 7.28
N SER A 29 16.08 -12.08 8.63
CA SER A 29 15.73 -13.31 9.38
C SER A 29 15.16 -13.13 10.80
N THR A 30 14.35 -14.14 11.14
CA THR A 30 13.74 -14.58 12.42
C THR A 30 12.74 -13.69 13.17
N GLU A 31 12.85 -12.36 13.16
CA GLU A 31 11.90 -11.50 13.90
C GLU A 31 10.72 -10.99 13.07
N SER A 32 10.73 -11.27 11.76
CA SER A 32 9.66 -10.91 10.81
C SER A 32 8.23 -11.31 11.18
N PRO A 33 7.93 -12.45 11.86
CA PRO A 33 6.54 -12.80 12.16
C PRO A 33 5.91 -11.88 13.22
N LYS A 34 6.66 -11.54 14.27
CA LYS A 34 6.13 -10.77 15.39
C LYS A 34 5.74 -9.35 14.98
N VAL A 35 6.60 -8.71 14.18
CA VAL A 35 6.33 -7.34 13.71
C VAL A 35 5.23 -7.32 12.65
N LEU A 36 5.08 -8.39 11.86
CA LEU A 36 3.89 -8.54 11.00
C LEU A 36 2.60 -8.66 11.82
N GLU A 37 2.61 -9.45 12.89
CA GLU A 37 1.47 -9.58 13.81
C GLU A 37 1.11 -8.22 14.44
N GLU A 38 2.10 -7.45 14.89
CA GLU A 38 1.89 -6.09 15.42
C GLU A 38 1.22 -5.16 14.41
N VAL A 39 1.64 -5.19 13.14
CA VAL A 39 0.98 -4.42 12.06
C VAL A 39 -0.46 -4.89 11.89
N LEU A 40 -0.70 -6.20 11.85
CA LEU A 40 -2.05 -6.74 11.68
C LEU A 40 -2.96 -6.38 12.86
N GLU A 41 -2.47 -6.44 14.09
CA GLU A 41 -3.20 -6.00 15.29
C GLU A 41 -3.50 -4.50 15.26
N ALA A 42 -2.54 -3.67 14.91
CA ALA A 42 -2.75 -2.22 14.79
C ALA A 42 -3.81 -1.91 13.73
N THR A 43 -3.76 -2.58 12.57
CA THR A 43 -4.81 -2.41 11.55
C THR A 43 -6.18 -2.90 12.01
N ASN A 44 -6.27 -4.03 12.73
CA ASN A 44 -7.54 -4.55 13.25
C ASN A 44 -8.18 -3.56 14.23
N LYS A 45 -7.39 -2.96 15.13
CA LYS A 45 -7.88 -1.94 16.08
C LYS A 45 -8.53 -0.75 15.38
N VAL A 46 -7.98 -0.31 14.24
CA VAL A 46 -8.59 0.77 13.45
C VAL A 46 -9.89 0.30 12.80
N LEU A 47 -9.90 -0.89 12.21
CA LEU A 47 -11.07 -1.46 11.53
C LEU A 47 -12.26 -1.68 12.47
N GLU A 48 -12.01 -2.06 13.73
CA GLU A 48 -13.05 -2.22 14.75
C GLU A 48 -13.74 -0.90 15.12
N GLN A 49 -13.09 0.24 14.94
CA GLN A 49 -13.67 1.55 15.21
C GLN A 49 -14.53 2.09 14.06
N ILE A 50 -14.42 1.50 12.86
CA ILE A 50 -15.13 1.96 11.67
C ILE A 50 -16.32 1.04 11.38
N ASP A 51 -17.53 1.58 11.46
CA ASP A 51 -18.72 0.87 10.96
C ASP A 51 -18.77 0.92 9.43
N GLN A 52 -18.19 -0.10 8.82
CA GLN A 52 -18.14 -0.28 7.38
C GLN A 52 -19.54 -0.41 6.74
N THR A 53 -20.53 -0.96 7.47
CA THR A 53 -21.88 -1.13 6.92
C THR A 53 -22.60 0.20 6.81
N ALA A 54 -22.53 1.02 7.85
CA ALA A 54 -23.08 2.38 7.84
C ALA A 54 -22.38 3.26 6.79
N LEU A 55 -21.07 3.08 6.61
CA LEU A 55 -20.29 3.82 5.62
C LEU A 55 -20.68 3.45 4.18
N ALA A 56 -20.85 2.16 3.89
CA ALA A 56 -21.29 1.68 2.58
C ALA A 56 -22.70 2.18 2.23
N VAL A 57 -23.64 2.14 3.17
CA VAL A 57 -24.99 2.69 2.99
C VAL A 57 -24.93 4.19 2.67
N HIS A 58 -24.09 4.94 3.39
CA HIS A 58 -23.94 6.37 3.17
C HIS A 58 -23.37 6.72 1.78
N LEU A 59 -22.42 5.93 1.28
CA LEU A 59 -21.89 6.11 -0.08
C LEU A 59 -22.90 5.72 -1.16
N GLY A 60 -23.77 4.74 -0.88
CA GLY A 60 -24.83 4.32 -1.79
C GLY A 60 -26.03 5.28 -1.85
N THR A 61 -26.26 6.09 -0.82
CA THR A 61 -27.34 7.09 -0.82
C THR A 61 -26.98 8.31 -1.64
N ARG A 62 -27.81 8.64 -2.64
CA ARG A 62 -27.65 9.85 -3.45
C ARG A 62 -27.97 11.09 -2.61
N ASN A 63 -26.92 11.77 -2.13
CA ASN A 63 -27.06 13.03 -1.40
C ASN A 63 -27.24 14.21 -2.38
N ASP A 64 -28.30 15.00 -2.22
CA ASP A 64 -28.54 16.22 -3.00
C ASP A 64 -27.76 17.39 -2.38
N THR A 65 -26.60 17.70 -2.96
CA THR A 65 -25.67 18.72 -2.47
C THR A 65 -26.24 20.15 -2.47
N ARG A 66 -27.35 20.40 -3.19
CA ARG A 66 -28.00 21.72 -3.28
C ARG A 66 -28.81 22.07 -2.04
N LYS A 67 -29.21 21.09 -1.23
CA LYS A 67 -30.02 21.27 0.00
C LYS A 67 -29.28 20.95 1.28
N GLU A 68 -27.96 20.69 1.22
CA GLU A 68 -27.19 20.31 2.40
C GLU A 68 -27.02 21.46 3.40
N THR A 69 -27.46 21.21 4.62
CA THR A 69 -27.17 22.05 5.79
C THR A 69 -25.68 22.01 6.11
N THR A 70 -25.19 23.00 6.85
CA THR A 70 -23.80 23.04 7.33
C THR A 70 -23.42 21.81 8.16
N ALA A 71 -24.36 21.29 8.98
CA ALA A 71 -24.20 20.06 9.74
C ALA A 71 -24.04 18.84 8.84
N GLN A 72 -24.83 18.72 7.76
CA GLN A 72 -24.72 17.62 6.81
C GLN A 72 -23.38 17.63 6.07
N LYS A 73 -22.90 18.83 5.68
CA LYS A 73 -21.58 18.99 5.07
C LYS A 73 -20.44 18.53 5.99
N GLN A 74 -20.51 18.86 7.28
CA GLN A 74 -19.52 18.41 8.25
C GLN A 74 -19.58 16.89 8.46
N ALA A 75 -20.77 16.30 8.55
CA ALA A 75 -20.95 14.86 8.65
C ALA A 75 -20.41 14.12 7.42
N ASN A 76 -20.65 14.64 6.21
CA ASN A 76 -20.12 14.08 4.98
C ASN A 76 -18.58 14.13 4.95
N LYS A 77 -17.98 15.25 5.35
CA LYS A 77 -16.50 15.36 5.44
C LYS A 77 -15.89 14.35 6.39
N LEU A 78 -16.51 14.12 7.55
CA LEU A 78 -16.05 13.10 8.49
C LEU A 78 -16.11 11.71 7.87
N LYS A 79 -17.21 11.36 7.21
CA LYS A 79 -17.37 10.07 6.54
C LYS A 79 -16.40 9.89 5.37
N THR A 80 -16.15 10.93 4.57
CA THR A 80 -15.12 10.90 3.53
C THR A 80 -13.74 10.64 4.13
N ARG A 81 -13.42 11.29 5.25
CA ARG A 81 -12.17 11.04 5.97
C ARG A 81 -12.10 9.59 6.47
N ASP A 82 -13.18 9.06 7.04
CA ASP A 82 -13.21 7.67 7.52
C ASP A 82 -13.03 6.66 6.37
N VAL A 83 -13.52 6.96 5.15
CA VAL A 83 -13.22 6.18 3.92
C VAL A 83 -11.73 6.26 3.58
N GLU A 84 -11.13 7.45 3.63
CA GLU A 84 -9.70 7.62 3.35
C GLU A 84 -8.82 6.84 4.35
N VAL A 85 -9.17 6.87 5.65
CA VAL A 85 -8.51 6.05 6.68
C VAL A 85 -8.68 4.57 6.37
N LEU A 86 -9.89 4.14 6.02
CA LEU A 86 -10.17 2.74 5.70
C LEU A 86 -9.33 2.24 4.52
N ILE A 87 -9.19 3.05 3.47
CA ILE A 87 -8.35 2.75 2.30
C ILE A 87 -6.86 2.69 2.68
N ASP A 88 -6.36 3.63 3.47
CA ASP A 88 -4.97 3.65 3.97
C ASP A 88 -4.65 2.36 4.76
N ILE A 89 -5.52 2.00 5.71
CA ILE A 89 -5.33 0.81 6.55
C ILE A 89 -5.37 -0.48 5.74
N HIS A 90 -6.34 -0.63 4.83
CA HIS A 90 -6.38 -1.80 3.95
C HIS A 90 -5.15 -1.88 3.03
N SER A 91 -4.68 -0.75 2.51
CA SER A 91 -3.49 -0.69 1.65
C SER A 91 -2.23 -1.13 2.40
N ARG A 92 -2.03 -0.66 3.65
CA ARG A 92 -0.93 -1.11 4.54
C ARG A 92 -1.00 -2.58 4.85
N ARG A 93 -2.19 -3.09 5.18
CA ARG A 93 -2.40 -4.51 5.46
C ARG A 93 -2.02 -5.38 4.27
N VAL A 94 -2.47 -5.01 3.06
CA VAL A 94 -2.12 -5.71 1.82
C VAL A 94 -0.61 -5.68 1.61
N ARG A 95 0.02 -4.52 1.76
CA ARG A 95 1.47 -4.38 1.61
C ARG A 95 2.25 -5.26 2.58
N ALA A 96 1.89 -5.24 3.87
CA ALA A 96 2.59 -6.01 4.89
C ALA A 96 2.51 -7.53 4.61
N LEU A 97 1.32 -8.03 4.30
CA LEU A 97 1.09 -9.42 3.92
C LEU A 97 1.82 -9.81 2.63
N ALA A 98 1.79 -8.94 1.61
CA ALA A 98 2.50 -9.18 0.36
C ALA A 98 4.02 -9.20 0.56
N THR A 99 4.56 -8.30 1.37
CA THR A 99 5.99 -8.25 1.72
C THR A 99 6.42 -9.53 2.42
N ALA A 100 5.61 -10.00 3.38
CA ALA A 100 5.86 -11.27 4.07
C ALA A 100 5.90 -12.46 3.11
N LEU A 101 5.01 -12.50 2.10
CA LEU A 101 4.99 -13.56 1.08
C LEU A 101 6.17 -13.47 0.12
N ILE A 102 6.57 -12.28 -0.30
CA ILE A 102 7.71 -12.09 -1.22
C ILE A 102 9.02 -12.53 -0.55
N ASN A 103 9.15 -12.33 0.75
CA ASN A 103 10.39 -12.58 1.50
C ASN A 103 10.47 -13.98 2.15
N ARG A 104 9.35 -14.72 2.29
CA ARG A 104 9.33 -16.06 2.90
C ARG A 104 9.27 -17.17 1.86
N THR A 105 10.10 -18.20 2.03
CA THR A 105 10.30 -19.21 0.98
C THR A 105 9.63 -20.57 1.19
N SER A 106 9.13 -20.99 2.37
CA SER A 106 8.74 -22.41 2.47
C SER A 106 7.54 -22.89 3.30
N GLU A 107 7.07 -22.29 4.41
CA GLU A 107 6.19 -23.11 5.31
C GLU A 107 4.76 -22.60 5.61
N CYS A 108 4.46 -21.30 5.51
CA CYS A 108 3.10 -20.77 5.79
C CYS A 108 2.51 -19.91 4.65
N MET A 109 2.88 -20.20 3.41
CA MET A 109 2.45 -19.37 2.27
C MET A 109 0.94 -19.48 1.99
N TYR A 110 0.31 -20.63 2.23
CA TYR A 110 -1.10 -20.83 1.86
C TYR A 110 -2.05 -19.94 2.68
N GLU A 111 -1.92 -19.97 4.01
CA GLU A 111 -2.74 -19.15 4.92
C GLU A 111 -2.49 -17.66 4.70
N THR A 112 -1.22 -17.25 4.59
CA THR A 112 -0.85 -15.86 4.33
C THR A 112 -1.38 -15.38 2.96
N LYS A 113 -1.39 -16.25 1.95
CA LYS A 113 -1.96 -15.96 0.62
C LYS A 113 -3.48 -15.81 0.68
N ALA A 114 -4.18 -16.62 1.46
CA ALA A 114 -5.62 -16.47 1.69
C ALA A 114 -5.93 -15.16 2.45
N LEU A 115 -5.15 -14.82 3.47
CA LEU A 115 -5.25 -13.55 4.18
C LEU A 115 -4.97 -12.35 3.27
N LEU A 116 -3.98 -12.46 2.38
CA LEU A 116 -3.70 -11.42 1.38
C LEU A 116 -4.87 -11.26 0.40
N ALA A 117 -5.41 -12.36 -0.13
CA ALA A 117 -6.54 -12.32 -1.06
C ALA A 117 -7.79 -11.69 -0.42
N THR A 118 -8.08 -12.03 0.83
CA THR A 118 -9.20 -11.42 1.57
C THR A 118 -8.95 -9.93 1.85
N ALA A 119 -7.75 -9.55 2.26
CA ALA A 119 -7.40 -8.15 2.49
C ALA A 119 -7.49 -7.30 1.20
N TYR A 120 -7.00 -7.84 0.09
CA TYR A 120 -7.05 -7.17 -1.21
C TYR A 120 -8.49 -7.06 -1.74
N ALA A 121 -9.31 -8.11 -1.57
CA ALA A 121 -10.73 -8.05 -1.89
C ALA A 121 -11.50 -7.03 -1.04
N GLN A 122 -11.10 -6.78 0.21
CA GLN A 122 -11.67 -5.68 0.99
C GLN A 122 -11.24 -4.33 0.44
N LEU A 123 -9.96 -4.15 0.06
CA LEU A 123 -9.48 -2.91 -0.55
C LEU A 123 -10.26 -2.58 -1.85
N GLU A 124 -10.49 -3.56 -2.71
CA GLU A 124 -11.23 -3.40 -3.98
C GLU A 124 -12.68 -2.95 -3.79
N LYS A 125 -13.30 -3.19 -2.63
CA LYS A 125 -14.66 -2.71 -2.35
C LYS A 125 -14.72 -1.20 -2.16
N TRP A 126 -13.63 -0.59 -1.68
CA TRP A 126 -13.60 0.81 -1.26
C TRP A 126 -12.93 1.73 -2.27
N THR A 127 -12.11 1.19 -3.16
CA THR A 127 -11.39 1.98 -4.16
C THR A 127 -11.08 1.15 -5.41
N ASP A 128 -11.00 1.83 -6.56
CA ASP A 128 -10.53 1.21 -7.80
C ASP A 128 -9.02 0.95 -7.69
N THR A 129 -8.62 -0.32 -7.68
CA THR A 129 -7.21 -0.72 -7.60
C THR A 129 -6.46 -0.62 -8.94
N ASN A 130 -7.17 -0.43 -10.06
CA ASN A 130 -6.56 -0.32 -11.40
C ASN A 130 -6.21 1.12 -11.78
N ALA A 131 -7.01 2.09 -11.33
CA ALA A 131 -6.78 3.52 -11.53
C ALA A 131 -7.02 4.36 -10.25
N PRO A 132 -6.41 4.01 -9.11
CA PRO A 132 -6.59 4.80 -7.88
C PRO A 132 -5.92 6.17 -8.02
N ALA A 133 -6.56 7.18 -7.41
CA ALA A 133 -5.98 8.51 -7.27
C ALA A 133 -4.83 8.54 -6.25
N ASN A 134 -4.76 7.54 -5.36
CA ASN A 134 -3.77 7.46 -4.29
C ASN A 134 -2.61 6.52 -4.66
N GLY A 135 -1.39 7.06 -4.70
CA GLY A 135 -0.17 6.30 -5.02
C GLY A 135 0.12 5.15 -4.04
N MET A 136 -0.39 5.23 -2.81
CA MET A 136 -0.30 4.15 -1.85
C MET A 136 -1.11 2.91 -2.26
N VAL A 137 -2.31 3.11 -2.81
CA VAL A 137 -3.17 2.00 -3.27
C VAL A 137 -2.50 1.31 -4.46
N LEU A 138 -1.88 2.07 -5.37
CA LEU A 138 -1.11 1.50 -6.48
C LEU A 138 0.07 0.66 -5.99
N GLU A 139 0.76 1.13 -4.96
CA GLU A 139 1.92 0.43 -4.41
C GLU A 139 1.49 -0.87 -3.71
N ALA A 140 0.44 -0.83 -2.89
CA ALA A 140 -0.15 -2.02 -2.29
C ALA A 140 -0.62 -3.03 -3.36
N ALA A 141 -1.26 -2.54 -4.42
CA ALA A 141 -1.71 -3.35 -5.55
C ALA A 141 -0.53 -3.95 -6.36
N SER A 142 0.56 -3.21 -6.55
CA SER A 142 1.80 -3.72 -7.14
C SER A 142 2.41 -4.84 -6.30
N MET A 143 2.48 -4.65 -4.98
CA MET A 143 3.01 -5.64 -4.05
C MET A 143 2.15 -6.92 -4.04
N HIS A 144 0.83 -6.78 -4.06
CA HIS A 144 -0.09 -7.90 -4.23
C HIS A 144 0.20 -8.69 -5.51
N ASP A 145 0.30 -8.02 -6.65
CA ASP A 145 0.52 -8.70 -7.94
C ASP A 145 1.85 -9.43 -7.97
N ARG A 146 2.88 -8.83 -7.37
CA ARG A 146 4.19 -9.47 -7.23
C ARG A 146 4.12 -10.72 -6.33
N ALA A 147 3.43 -10.65 -5.20
CA ALA A 147 3.24 -11.80 -4.31
C ALA A 147 2.44 -12.94 -5.00
N MET A 148 1.54 -12.59 -5.92
CA MET A 148 0.78 -13.54 -6.75
C MET A 148 1.50 -13.95 -8.05
N GLN A 149 2.78 -13.57 -8.22
CA GLN A 149 3.60 -13.87 -9.40
C GLN A 149 3.04 -13.33 -10.73
N MET A 150 2.17 -12.31 -10.68
CA MET A 150 1.67 -11.59 -11.85
C MET A 150 2.64 -10.46 -12.24
N TYR A 151 3.88 -10.80 -12.55
CA TYR A 151 4.98 -9.83 -12.69
C TYR A 151 4.75 -8.75 -13.76
N GLY A 152 4.07 -9.08 -14.87
CA GLY A 152 3.74 -8.11 -15.91
C GLY A 152 2.78 -7.01 -15.42
N ARG A 153 1.77 -7.39 -14.63
CA ARG A 153 0.83 -6.43 -14.01
C ARG A 153 1.51 -5.60 -12.93
N ALA A 154 2.36 -6.22 -12.12
CA ALA A 154 3.17 -5.52 -11.13
C ALA A 154 4.05 -4.45 -11.80
N LEU A 155 4.71 -4.78 -12.92
CA LEU A 155 5.53 -3.83 -13.68
C LEU A 155 4.71 -2.65 -14.20
N GLU A 156 3.53 -2.90 -14.78
CA GLU A 156 2.62 -1.85 -15.23
C GLU A 156 2.23 -0.91 -14.07
N ARG A 157 1.90 -1.49 -12.91
CA ARG A 157 1.53 -0.73 -11.71
C ARG A 157 2.67 0.13 -11.19
N ILE A 158 3.90 -0.38 -11.14
CA ILE A 158 5.08 0.42 -10.73
C ILE A 158 5.31 1.60 -11.68
N LEU A 159 5.16 1.39 -12.99
CA LEU A 159 5.27 2.47 -13.97
C LEU A 159 4.18 3.52 -13.76
N LYS A 160 2.95 3.11 -13.39
CA LYS A 160 1.88 4.03 -13.00
C LYS A 160 2.23 4.79 -11.73
N VAL A 161 2.70 4.12 -10.66
CA VAL A 161 3.13 4.77 -9.41
C VAL A 161 4.11 5.91 -9.71
N ARG A 162 5.14 5.64 -10.53
CA ARG A 162 6.12 6.65 -10.93
C ARG A 162 5.49 7.85 -11.63
N LYS A 163 4.52 7.63 -12.52
CA LYS A 163 3.84 8.71 -13.27
C LYS A 163 2.90 9.53 -12.39
N THR A 164 2.26 8.90 -11.39
CA THR A 164 1.24 9.53 -10.54
C THR A 164 1.80 10.08 -9.23
N GLN A 165 3.10 9.89 -8.96
CA GLN A 165 3.72 10.49 -7.78
C GLN A 165 3.63 12.02 -7.87
N SER A 166 3.00 12.61 -6.85
CA SER A 166 2.98 14.06 -6.61
C SER A 166 4.19 14.45 -5.74
N ASP A 167 4.29 15.73 -5.37
CA ASP A 167 5.39 16.26 -4.53
C ASP A 167 5.62 15.49 -3.22
N LYS A 168 4.60 14.76 -2.72
CA LYS A 168 4.74 13.84 -1.58
C LYS A 168 5.10 12.44 -2.07
N VAL A 169 6.40 12.20 -2.21
CA VAL A 169 6.95 10.90 -2.63
C VAL A 169 6.71 9.84 -1.55
N PHE A 170 5.76 8.93 -1.79
CA PHE A 170 5.46 7.81 -0.89
C PHE A 170 6.53 6.70 -0.92
N VAL A 171 7.06 6.40 -2.11
CA VAL A 171 8.18 5.45 -2.30
C VAL A 171 9.25 6.14 -3.11
N SER A 172 10.50 6.10 -2.65
CA SER A 172 11.57 6.77 -3.38
C SER A 172 11.78 6.16 -4.76
N ASP A 173 12.15 7.01 -5.71
CA ASP A 173 12.42 6.63 -7.09
C ASP A 173 13.44 5.49 -7.19
N LYS A 174 14.47 5.53 -6.33
CA LYS A 174 15.48 4.48 -6.21
C LYS A 174 14.89 3.13 -5.77
N LYS A 175 13.93 3.13 -4.85
CA LYS A 175 13.23 1.90 -4.41
C LYS A 175 12.36 1.35 -5.53
N LEU A 176 11.64 2.21 -6.27
CA LEU A 176 10.86 1.78 -7.43
C LEU A 176 11.75 1.18 -8.52
N ASP A 177 12.88 1.82 -8.84
CA ASP A 177 13.85 1.32 -9.81
C ASP A 177 14.44 -0.05 -9.39
N ALA A 178 14.77 -0.23 -8.10
CA ALA A 178 15.23 -1.52 -7.57
C ALA A 178 14.14 -2.61 -7.61
N GLN A 179 12.87 -2.26 -7.38
CA GLN A 179 11.75 -3.18 -7.53
C GLN A 179 11.53 -3.58 -9.00
N MET A 180 11.66 -2.62 -9.93
CA MET A 180 11.57 -2.88 -11.38
C MET A 180 12.68 -3.84 -11.84
N GLU A 181 13.93 -3.63 -11.40
CA GLU A 181 15.04 -4.55 -11.73
C GLU A 181 14.72 -5.98 -11.30
N LYS A 182 14.28 -6.17 -10.04
CA LYS A 182 13.86 -7.50 -9.54
C LYS A 182 12.73 -8.11 -10.38
N LEU A 183 11.75 -7.32 -10.82
CA LEU A 183 10.66 -7.82 -11.66
C LEU A 183 11.14 -8.20 -13.08
N LEU A 184 12.04 -7.40 -13.67
CA LEU A 184 12.62 -7.69 -14.98
C LEU A 184 13.46 -8.97 -14.96
N GLU A 185 14.19 -9.20 -13.86
CA GLU A 185 14.91 -10.45 -13.59
C GLU A 185 13.95 -11.65 -13.53
N GLN A 186 12.85 -11.53 -12.78
CA GLN A 186 11.83 -12.58 -12.68
C GLN A 186 11.13 -12.85 -14.03
N LEU A 187 10.94 -11.82 -14.87
CA LEU A 187 10.42 -11.94 -16.23
C LEU A 187 11.47 -12.43 -17.25
N GLN A 188 12.73 -12.54 -16.85
CA GLN A 188 13.87 -12.92 -17.69
C GLN A 188 14.10 -11.99 -18.89
N TRP A 189 13.71 -10.72 -18.79
CA TRP A 189 13.88 -9.72 -19.85
C TRP A 189 15.27 -9.08 -19.79
N LYS A 190 16.30 -9.90 -20.07
CA LYS A 190 17.72 -9.55 -19.89
C LYS A 190 18.14 -8.24 -20.56
N HIS A 191 17.63 -7.98 -21.76
CA HIS A 191 17.95 -6.76 -22.52
C HIS A 191 17.43 -5.48 -21.83
N TRP A 192 16.23 -5.53 -21.24
CA TRP A 192 15.67 -4.40 -20.48
C TRP A 192 16.29 -4.29 -19.10
N GLU A 193 16.57 -5.42 -18.46
CA GLU A 193 17.28 -5.46 -17.17
C GLU A 193 18.65 -4.79 -17.28
N GLU A 194 19.45 -5.15 -18.29
CA GLU A 194 20.77 -4.56 -18.50
C GLU A 194 20.68 -3.05 -18.77
N TYR A 195 19.73 -2.63 -19.62
CA TYR A 195 19.47 -1.23 -19.88
C TYR A 195 19.11 -0.47 -18.59
N HIS A 196 18.17 -1.01 -17.80
CA HIS A 196 17.74 -0.42 -16.53
C HIS A 196 18.88 -0.32 -15.53
N ARG A 197 19.68 -1.37 -15.39
CA ARG A 197 20.85 -1.40 -14.50
C ARG A 197 21.84 -0.29 -14.84
N LEU A 198 22.19 -0.16 -16.13
CA LEU A 198 23.10 0.89 -16.59
C LEU A 198 22.51 2.28 -16.42
N TRP A 199 21.21 2.44 -16.64
CA TRP A 199 20.51 3.71 -16.43
C TRP A 199 20.47 4.11 -14.96
N ASN A 200 20.22 3.17 -14.06
CA ASN A 200 20.15 3.40 -12.62
C ASN A 200 21.48 3.88 -12.04
N LEU A 201 22.61 3.36 -12.53
CA LEU A 201 23.96 3.85 -12.17
C LEU A 201 24.16 5.34 -12.52
N ARG A 202 23.57 5.79 -13.64
CA ARG A 202 23.66 7.19 -14.08
C ARG A 202 22.66 8.09 -13.35
N LYS A 203 21.45 7.58 -13.10
CA LYS A 203 20.35 8.31 -12.45
C LYS A 203 20.65 8.57 -10.97
N PHE A 204 21.32 7.64 -10.28
CA PHE A 204 21.64 7.74 -8.86
C PHE A 204 23.15 7.67 -8.60
N PRO A 205 23.92 8.68 -9.01
CA PRO A 205 25.36 8.71 -8.78
C PRO A 205 25.66 8.85 -7.27
N GLN A 206 26.71 8.18 -6.80
CA GLN A 206 27.14 8.26 -5.40
C GLN A 206 27.70 9.63 -5.02
N THR A 207 28.29 10.32 -5.99
CA THR A 207 28.87 11.65 -5.81
C THR A 207 28.47 12.54 -6.98
N TYR A 208 28.31 13.83 -6.70
CA TYR A 208 28.09 14.81 -7.74
C TYR A 208 29.30 14.87 -8.67
N ARG A 209 29.03 15.05 -9.96
CA ARG A 209 30.07 15.30 -10.95
C ARG A 209 30.83 16.56 -10.53
N LYS A 210 32.15 16.41 -10.34
CA LYS A 210 33.05 17.54 -10.09
C LYS A 210 33.00 18.49 -11.28
N PHE A 211 32.89 19.79 -10.99
CA PHE A 211 32.96 20.86 -11.98
C PHE A 211 34.41 21.22 -12.28
#